data_AF-A0A1V2H5R9-F1
#
_entry.id   AF-A0A1V2H5R9-F1
#
_cell.length_a   1.000
_cell.length_b   1.000
_cell.length_c   1.000
_cell.angle_alpha   90.00
_cell.angle_beta   90.00
_cell.angle_gamma   90.00
#
_symmetry.space_group_name_H-M   'P 1'
#
loop_
_entity.id
_entity.type
_entity.pdbx_description
1 polymer ?
#
loop_
_entity_poly.entity_id
_entity_poly.type
_entity_poly.pdbx_seq_one_letter_code
_entity_poly.pdbx_strand_id
1 'polypeptide(L)' 'MTETTEQKLAALGLRVPETELPKLLRLAGDMEKAAAMMRGPRPYAEEPLSAFRLPLPAAPRS' A
#
# COMPACT_ATOMS: atom_id res chain seq x y z
N MET A 1 2.37 18.63 0.34
CA MET A 1 3.23 18.41 -0.84
C MET A 1 3.23 16.92 -1.10
N THR A 2 2.80 16.46 -2.27
CA THR A 2 2.83 15.03 -2.62
C THR A 2 4.27 14.62 -2.90
N GLU A 3 4.80 13.64 -2.18
CA GLU A 3 6.13 13.08 -2.44
C GLU A 3 6.21 12.49 -3.85
N THR A 4 7.30 12.77 -4.55
CA THR A 4 7.57 12.16 -5.87
C THR A 4 7.98 10.71 -5.71
N THR A 5 7.82 9.91 -6.77
CA THR A 5 8.21 8.50 -6.74
C THR A 5 9.73 8.34 -6.52
N GLU A 6 10.57 9.26 -7.02
CA GLU A 6 12.01 9.20 -6.74
C GLU A 6 12.31 9.41 -5.25
N GLN A 7 11.59 10.32 -4.58
CA GLN A 7 11.75 10.56 -3.15
C GLN A 7 11.40 9.31 -2.33
N LYS A 8 10.33 8.60 -2.71
CA LYS A 8 9.94 7.33 -2.07
C LYS A 8 10.99 6.24 -2.28
N LEU A 9 11.54 6.12 -3.49
CA LEU A 9 12.59 5.15 -3.79
C LEU A 9 13.86 5.44 -2.98
N ALA A 10 14.26 6.71 -2.89
CA ALA A 10 15.39 7.13 -2.09
C ALA A 10 15.18 6.87 -0.59
N ALA A 11 13.98 7.13 -0.05
CA ALA A 11 13.63 6.84 1.33
C ALA A 11 13.70 5.34 1.68
N LEU A 12 13.43 4.48 0.70
CA LEU A 12 13.58 3.02 0.81
C LEU A 12 15.02 2.53 0.60
N GLY A 13 15.98 3.45 0.38
CA GLY A 13 17.37 3.13 0.09
C GLY A 13 17.59 2.51 -1.30
N LEU A 14 16.59 2.59 -2.19
CA LEU A 14 16.66 2.02 -3.53
C LEU A 14 17.30 3.03 -4.49
N ARG A 15 18.31 2.56 -5.23
CA ARG A 15 18.92 3.30 -6.34
C ARG A 15 18.51 2.66 -7.65
N VAL A 16 17.77 3.41 -8.45
CA VAL A 16 17.31 2.98 -9.77
C VAL A 16 18.11 3.74 -10.83
N PRO A 17 18.72 3.06 -11.81
CA PRO A 17 19.37 3.72 -12.93
C PRO A 17 18.39 4.64 -13.67
N GLU A 18 18.84 5.82 -14.10
CA GLU A 18 17.99 6.80 -14.81
C GLU A 18 17.37 6.22 -16.08
N THR A 19 18.06 5.28 -16.75
CA THR A 19 17.56 4.57 -17.94
C THR A 19 16.39 3.63 -17.66
N GLU A 20 16.27 3.12 -16.43
CA GLU A 20 15.24 2.17 -16.01
C GLU A 20 14.09 2.84 -15.25
N LEU A 21 14.32 4.05 -14.70
CA LEU A 21 13.32 4.81 -13.96
C LEU A 21 11.99 5.00 -14.75
N PRO A 22 11.99 5.33 -16.05
CA PRO A 22 10.74 5.46 -16.81
C PRO A 22 9.92 4.16 -16.88
N LYS A 23 10.60 3.00 -16.97
CA LYS A 23 9.93 1.70 -17.01
C LYS A 23 9.30 1.37 -15.65
N LEU A 24 10.01 1.66 -14.57
CA LEU A 24 9.50 1.49 -13.21
C LEU A 24 8.28 2.37 -12.95
N LEU A 25 8.34 3.64 -13.34
CA LEU A 25 7.21 4.57 -13.19
C LEU A 25 5.97 4.08 -13.95
N ARG A 26 6.16 3.56 -15.17
CA ARG A 26 5.07 2.98 -15.95
C ARG A 26 4.46 1.77 -15.26
N LEU A 27 5.29 0.83 -14.80
CA LEU A 27 4.84 -0.36 -14.08
C LEU A 27 4.06 0.02 -12.81
N ALA A 28 4.60 0.94 -12.01
CA ALA A 28 3.94 1.42 -10.80
C ALA A 28 2.57 2.04 -11.11
N GLY A 29 2.48 2.87 -12.16
CA GLY A 29 1.22 3.45 -12.60
C GLY A 29 0.19 2.42 -13.06
N ASP A 30 0.63 1.37 -13.77
CA ASP A 30 -0.26 0.29 -14.20
C ASP A 30 -0.75 -0.54 -12.98
N MET A 31 0.10 -0.76 -11.98
CA MET A 31 -0.30 -1.40 -10.72
C MET A 31 -1.28 -0.54 -9.91
N GLU A 32 -1.09 0.77 -9.85
CA GLU A 32 -2.02 1.68 -9.16
C GLU A 32 -3.39 1.66 -9.82
N LYS A 33 -3.46 1.66 -11.16
CA LYS A 33 -4.72 1.52 -11.89
C LYS A 33 -5.40 0.18 -11.60
N ALA A 34 -4.64 -0.92 -11.66
CA ALA A 34 -5.16 -2.25 -11.35
C ALA A 34 -5.68 -2.32 -9.90
N ALA A 35 -4.93 -1.76 -8.95
CA ALA A 35 -5.35 -1.68 -7.55
C ALA A 35 -6.62 -0.86 -7.37
N ALA A 36 -6.76 0.26 -8.08
CA ALA A 36 -7.97 1.08 -8.05
C ALA A 36 -9.19 0.30 -8.57
N MET A 37 -9.03 -0.52 -9.61
CA MET A 37 -10.10 -1.39 -10.12
C MET A 37 -10.50 -2.49 -9.14
N MET A 38 -9.55 -2.98 -8.33
CA MET A 38 -9.80 -4.03 -7.32
C MET A 38 -10.28 -3.48 -5.97
N ARG A 39 -10.09 -2.18 -5.70
CA ARG A 39 -10.52 -1.54 -4.45
C ARG A 39 -12.04 -1.33 -4.49
N GLY A 40 -12.77 -2.28 -3.91
CA GLY A 40 -14.17 -2.14 -3.53
C GLY A 40 -14.36 -2.38 -2.02
N PRO A 41 -15.56 -2.13 -1.48
CA PRO A 41 -15.92 -2.58 -0.13
C PRO A 41 -15.70 -4.09 -0.07
N ARG A 42 -14.78 -4.54 0.78
CA ARG A 42 -14.47 -5.95 0.88
C ARG A 42 -15.42 -6.60 1.90
N PRO A 43 -16.19 -7.64 1.54
CA PRO A 43 -16.99 -8.36 2.50
C PRO A 43 -16.14 -8.88 3.65
N TYR A 44 -16.70 -8.91 4.86
CA TYR A 44 -16.01 -9.38 6.07
C TYR A 44 -15.39 -10.77 5.90
N ALA A 45 -16.08 -11.66 5.17
CA ALA A 45 -15.63 -13.02 4.90
C ALA A 45 -14.36 -13.10 4.02
N GLU A 46 -13.98 -12.00 3.36
CA GLU A 46 -12.83 -11.90 2.46
C GLU A 46 -11.67 -11.09 3.08
N GLU A 47 -11.79 -10.69 4.36
CA GLU A 47 -10.68 -10.07 5.08
C GLU A 47 -9.49 -11.05 5.19
N PRO A 48 -8.23 -10.58 5.09
CA PRO A 48 -7.06 -11.43 5.26
C PRO A 48 -7.07 -12.11 6.63
N LEU A 49 -6.86 -13.43 6.65
CA LEU A 49 -6.80 -14.25 7.87
C LEU A 49 -5.72 -13.80 8.86
N SER A 50 -4.76 -12.96 8.41
CA SER A 50 -3.71 -12.36 9.23
C SER A 50 -4.15 -11.08 9.97
N ALA A 51 -5.43 -10.70 9.93
CA ALA A 51 -5.95 -9.60 10.74
C ALA A 51 -5.94 -10.00 12.23
N PHE A 52 -4.79 -9.81 12.89
CA PHE A 52 -4.69 -9.88 14.34
C PHE A 52 -5.69 -8.88 14.94
N ARG A 53 -6.77 -9.40 15.51
CA ARG A 53 -7.75 -8.56 16.19
C ARG A 53 -7.13 -8.11 17.51
N LEU A 54 -7.00 -6.79 17.69
CA LEU A 54 -6.68 -6.26 19.01
C LEU A 54 -7.83 -6.63 19.96
N PRO A 55 -7.55 -7.15 21.17
CA PRO A 55 -8.59 -7.38 22.16
C PRO A 55 -9.27 -6.04 22.48
N LEU A 56 -10.61 -6.05 22.49
CA LEU A 56 -11.39 -4.89 22.93
C LEU A 56 -10.97 -4.53 24.36
N PRO A 57 -10.79 -3.23 24.68
CA PRO A 57 -10.50 -2.82 26.04
C PRO A 57 -11.62 -3.35 26.93
N ALA A 58 -11.24 -4.08 27.98
CA ALA A 58 -12.20 -4.60 28.95
C ALA A 58 -13.04 -3.43 29.47
N ALA A 59 -14.36 -3.55 29.38
CA ALA A 59 -15.27 -2.56 29.93
C ALA A 59 -14.92 -2.32 31.41
N PRO A 60 -14.91 -1.07 31.89
CA PRO A 60 -14.67 -0.79 33.29
C PRO A 60 -15.71 -1.56 34.11
N ARG A 61 -15.22 -2.42 35.01
CA ARG A 61 -16.10 -3.11 35.97
C ARG A 61 -16.67 -2.04 36.89
N SER A 62 -18.00 -1.88 36.83
CA SER A 62 -18.81 -1.03 37.72
C SER A 62 -18.72 -1.50 39.17
#